data_AF-A0A521SS93-F1
#
_entry.id   AF-A0A521SS93-F1
#
_cell.length_a   1.000
_cell.length_b   1.000
_cell.length_c   1.000
_cell.angle_alpha   90.00
_cell.angle_beta   90.00
_cell.angle_gamma   90.00
#
_symmetry.space_group_name_H-M   'P 1'
#
loop_
_entity.id
_entity.type
_entity.pdbx_description
1 polymer ?
#
loop_
_entity_poly.entity_id
_entity_poly.type
_entity_poly.pdbx_seq_one_letter_code
_entity_poly.pdbx_strand_id
1 'polypeptide(L)'
;MKKYVLPCHEGAPNGPAPRLLHEEGVDRILHRSILCWSPNIGSYGMGGPGFWGFKLAESDPYPEEWLILTVWNAGDCLLFDGEKGERVAAEFIATHPEAGVEAFYQDYVARVNEITEKVIGSKIVEADITEASSRLLFEKEGQVHRLEIPKEPPASARSRSWWSEESQLDAWVLSKENEIWA
;
A
#
# COMPACT_ATOMS: atom_id res chain seq x y z
N MET A 1 2.39 2.12 -24.35
CA MET A 1 1.38 1.90 -23.28
C MET A 1 2.13 1.96 -21.96
N LYS A 2 1.75 2.88 -21.05
CA LYS A 2 2.35 2.96 -19.71
C LYS A 2 1.62 1.95 -18.82
N LYS A 3 2.34 0.96 -18.29
CA LYS A 3 1.86 0.11 -17.19
C LYS A 3 1.83 0.99 -15.93
N TYR A 4 0.72 1.03 -15.17
CA TYR A 4 0.63 1.81 -13.93
C TYR A 4 0.71 0.95 -12.66
N VAL A 5 0.57 -0.38 -12.82
CA VAL A 5 1.37 -1.35 -12.05
C VAL A 5 2.77 -1.31 -12.66
N LEU A 6 3.69 -0.66 -11.97
CA LEU A 6 5.02 -0.49 -12.53
C LEU A 6 5.67 -1.88 -12.61
N PRO A 7 6.16 -2.29 -13.80
CA PRO A 7 6.94 -3.52 -13.90
C PRO A 7 8.11 -3.30 -12.95
N CYS A 8 8.17 -4.08 -11.88
CA CYS A 8 9.15 -3.90 -10.83
C CYS A 8 10.52 -4.25 -11.41
N HIS A 9 11.17 -3.26 -12.02
CA HIS A 9 12.50 -3.38 -12.59
C HIS A 9 13.48 -2.79 -11.59
N GLU A 10 13.93 -3.71 -10.74
CA GLU A 10 15.15 -3.68 -9.93
C GLU A 10 15.16 -2.65 -8.79
N GLY A 11 15.94 -2.92 -7.74
CA GLY A 11 16.13 -2.01 -6.60
C GLY A 11 17.05 -0.88 -7.03
N ALA A 12 17.98 -0.42 -6.17
CA ALA A 12 19.11 0.41 -6.62
C ALA A 12 19.58 -0.07 -8.01
N PRO A 13 20.20 0.76 -8.88
CA PRO A 13 20.73 0.29 -10.15
C PRO A 13 21.61 -0.99 -10.03
N ASN A 14 22.03 -1.35 -8.81
CA ASN A 14 22.76 -2.57 -8.45
C ASN A 14 22.14 -3.39 -7.27
N GLY A 15 20.87 -3.18 -6.89
CA GLY A 15 20.18 -3.88 -5.79
C GLY A 15 19.32 -5.04 -6.29
N PRO A 16 19.05 -6.07 -5.47
CA PRO A 16 18.21 -7.19 -5.88
C PRO A 16 16.79 -6.72 -6.20
N ALA A 17 16.20 -7.26 -7.27
CA ALA A 17 14.81 -6.98 -7.62
C ALA A 17 13.87 -7.42 -6.49
N PRO A 18 12.81 -6.63 -6.21
CA PRO A 18 11.77 -7.06 -5.29
C PRO A 18 11.03 -8.27 -5.88
N ARG A 19 10.59 -9.17 -5.01
CA ARG A 19 10.01 -10.47 -5.39
C ARG A 19 8.51 -10.40 -5.35
N LEU A 20 7.81 -10.99 -6.32
CA LEU A 20 6.35 -10.96 -6.36
C LEU A 20 5.78 -11.82 -5.23
N LEU A 21 4.84 -11.27 -4.46
CA LEU A 21 4.25 -11.99 -3.31
C LEU A 21 3.54 -13.27 -3.77
N HIS A 22 2.83 -13.23 -4.90
CA HIS A 22 2.09 -14.40 -5.38
C HIS A 22 3.01 -15.55 -5.83
N GLU A 23 4.23 -15.25 -6.26
CA GLU A 23 5.25 -16.26 -6.59
C GLU A 23 5.90 -16.86 -5.32
N GLU A 24 6.05 -16.04 -4.28
CA GLU A 24 6.62 -16.42 -2.99
C GLU A 24 5.64 -17.12 -2.05
N GLY A 25 4.34 -17.03 -2.35
CA GLY A 25 3.25 -17.57 -1.56
C GLY A 25 2.74 -16.58 -0.52
N VAL A 26 1.41 -16.40 -0.47
CA VAL A 26 0.74 -15.47 0.45
C VAL A 26 0.97 -15.84 1.93
N ASP A 27 1.16 -17.13 2.24
CA ASP A 27 1.47 -17.60 3.60
C ASP A 27 2.71 -16.92 4.19
N ARG A 28 3.61 -16.41 3.34
CA ARG A 28 4.83 -15.70 3.74
C ARG A 28 4.59 -14.43 4.57
N ILE A 29 3.43 -13.80 4.43
CA ILE A 29 3.09 -12.57 5.15
C ILE A 29 2.17 -12.82 6.35
N LEU A 30 1.56 -14.01 6.43
CA LEU A 30 0.61 -14.35 7.47
C LEU A 30 1.28 -14.49 8.85
N HIS A 31 0.55 -14.06 9.87
CA HIS A 31 0.89 -14.04 11.29
C HIS A 31 2.14 -13.22 11.67
N ARG A 32 2.72 -12.48 10.73
CA ARG A 32 3.86 -11.60 10.96
C ARG A 32 3.42 -10.25 11.49
N SER A 33 4.15 -9.77 12.50
CA SER A 33 3.89 -8.45 13.08
C SER A 33 4.37 -7.32 12.17
N ILE A 34 3.66 -6.20 12.14
CA ILE A 34 4.06 -4.99 11.43
C ILE A 34 4.92 -4.12 12.35
N LEU A 35 6.18 -3.93 11.98
CA LEU A 35 7.13 -3.12 12.76
C LEU A 35 6.97 -1.62 12.50
N CYS A 36 6.75 -1.27 11.24
CA CYS A 36 6.43 0.08 10.79
C CYS A 36 5.74 0.03 9.43
N TRP A 37 5.27 1.18 8.97
CA TRP A 37 4.68 1.31 7.64
C TRP A 37 5.01 2.68 7.06
N SER A 38 4.82 2.82 5.75
CA SER A 38 4.92 4.10 5.06
C SER A 38 3.83 4.19 3.99
N PRO A 39 3.07 5.30 3.94
CA PRO A 39 2.18 5.58 2.80
C PRO A 39 2.97 5.98 1.54
N ASN A 40 4.28 6.19 1.69
CA ASN A 40 5.18 6.76 0.69
C ASN A 40 6.56 6.05 0.78
N ILE A 41 6.62 4.78 0.42
CA ILE A 41 7.89 4.02 0.32
C ILE A 41 8.48 4.05 -1.10
N GLY A 42 9.80 3.87 -1.18
CA GLY A 42 10.58 3.85 -2.42
C GLY A 42 11.02 5.25 -2.88
N SER A 43 12.04 5.31 -3.73
CA SER A 43 12.46 6.54 -4.40
C SER A 43 12.43 6.31 -5.90
N TYR A 44 11.55 7.00 -6.63
CA TYR A 44 11.53 6.93 -8.09
C TYR A 44 12.49 7.95 -8.70
N GLY A 45 13.17 7.57 -9.79
CA GLY A 45 14.09 8.42 -10.56
C GLY A 45 13.49 9.69 -11.17
N MET A 46 12.17 9.91 -11.02
CA MET A 46 11.49 11.18 -11.36
C MET A 46 11.00 11.98 -10.14
N GLY A 47 11.49 11.71 -8.94
CA GLY A 47 11.45 12.68 -7.83
C GLY A 47 10.42 12.47 -6.72
N GLY A 48 10.12 11.23 -6.30
CA GLY A 48 9.44 11.04 -5.01
C GLY A 48 9.01 9.60 -4.68
N PRO A 49 8.68 9.34 -3.41
CA PRO A 49 8.00 8.12 -2.98
C PRO A 49 6.52 8.11 -3.42
N GLY A 50 5.93 6.93 -3.63
CA GLY A 50 4.54 6.83 -4.11
C GLY A 50 3.84 5.49 -3.89
N PHE A 51 4.39 4.64 -3.02
CA PHE A 51 3.86 3.31 -2.73
C PHE A 51 3.54 3.13 -1.25
N TRP A 52 2.63 2.21 -0.95
CA TRP A 52 2.32 1.81 0.42
C TRP A 52 3.16 0.61 0.81
N GLY A 53 3.81 0.67 1.97
CA GLY A 53 4.68 -0.40 2.44
C GLY A 53 4.53 -0.70 3.92
N PHE A 54 4.66 -1.98 4.27
CA PHE A 54 4.66 -2.47 5.65
C PHE A 54 5.94 -3.27 5.91
N LYS A 55 6.68 -2.93 6.96
CA LYS A 55 7.84 -3.71 7.39
C LYS A 55 7.36 -4.87 8.25
N LEU A 56 7.56 -6.08 7.76
CA LEU A 56 7.19 -7.31 8.43
C LEU A 56 8.33 -7.78 9.33
N ALA A 57 8.01 -8.11 10.58
CA ALA A 57 8.95 -8.71 11.52
C ALA A 57 9.48 -10.06 11.01
N GLU A 58 10.68 -10.43 11.42
CA GLU A 58 11.24 -11.77 11.19
C GLU A 58 10.33 -12.86 11.82
N SER A 59 10.19 -13.98 11.12
CA SER A 59 9.47 -15.17 11.57
C SER A 59 10.04 -16.38 10.84
N ASP A 60 10.45 -17.45 11.51
CA ASP A 60 11.00 -18.65 10.81
C ASP A 60 10.01 -19.20 9.76
N PRO A 61 10.39 -19.36 8.46
CA PRO A 61 11.71 -19.21 7.83
C PRO A 61 11.97 -17.87 7.10
N TYR A 62 11.14 -16.87 7.33
CA TYR A 62 11.12 -15.58 6.64
C TYR A 62 11.90 -14.49 7.40
N PRO A 63 12.87 -13.82 6.74
CA PRO A 63 13.60 -12.70 7.32
C PRO A 63 12.71 -11.46 7.45
N GLU A 64 13.14 -10.49 8.25
CA GLU A 64 12.58 -9.15 8.24
C GLU A 64 12.64 -8.53 6.83
N GLU A 65 11.50 -8.07 6.31
CA GLU A 65 11.40 -7.54 4.95
C GLU A 65 10.15 -6.66 4.80
N TRP A 66 10.12 -5.83 3.77
CA TRP A 66 8.99 -5.00 3.40
C TRP A 66 8.01 -5.75 2.49
N LEU A 67 6.73 -5.67 2.81
CA LEU A 67 5.63 -5.91 1.88
C LEU A 67 5.21 -4.57 1.29
N ILE A 68 5.22 -4.44 -0.04
CA ILE A 68 5.00 -3.15 -0.71
C ILE A 68 3.97 -3.31 -1.83
N LEU A 69 3.02 -2.38 -1.86
CA LEU A 69 2.02 -2.22 -2.90
C LEU A 69 2.54 -1.28 -3.98
N THR A 70 2.91 -1.82 -5.15
CA THR A 70 3.52 -1.11 -6.27
C THR A 70 2.50 -0.49 -7.24
N VAL A 71 1.37 -0.06 -6.69
CA VAL A 71 0.29 0.61 -7.40
C VAL A 71 0.48 2.11 -7.26
N TRP A 72 0.92 2.77 -8.34
CA TRP A 72 1.21 4.21 -8.31
C TRP A 72 -0.03 5.03 -7.94
N ASN A 73 -0.03 5.92 -6.95
CA ASN A 73 -1.26 6.64 -6.54
C ASN A 73 -2.39 5.68 -6.06
N ALA A 74 -2.01 4.64 -5.30
CA ALA A 74 -2.97 3.71 -4.69
C ALA A 74 -4.01 4.42 -3.80
N GLY A 75 -3.68 5.57 -3.23
CA GLY A 75 -4.56 6.37 -2.37
C GLY A 75 -5.95 6.67 -2.95
N ASP A 76 -6.09 6.70 -4.27
CA ASP A 76 -7.40 6.89 -4.92
C ASP A 76 -8.34 5.71 -4.68
N CYS A 77 -7.83 4.48 -4.73
CA CYS A 77 -8.64 3.25 -4.72
C CYS A 77 -8.44 2.38 -3.47
N LEU A 78 -7.41 2.66 -2.68
CA LEU A 78 -7.08 1.92 -1.46
C LEU A 78 -8.02 2.36 -0.33
N LEU A 79 -8.61 1.38 0.33
CA LEU A 79 -9.47 1.58 1.48
C LEU A 79 -8.83 0.97 2.73
N PHE A 80 -8.98 1.65 3.85
CA PHE A 80 -8.63 1.18 5.18
C PHE A 80 -9.84 1.36 6.10
N ASP A 81 -10.36 0.26 6.63
CA ASP A 81 -11.64 0.16 7.35
C ASP A 81 -12.83 0.75 6.56
N GLY A 82 -12.80 0.61 5.23
CA GLY A 82 -13.84 1.12 4.32
C GLY A 82 -13.74 2.61 3.98
N GLU A 83 -12.82 3.35 4.61
CA GLU A 83 -12.50 4.74 4.28
C GLU A 83 -11.25 4.83 3.41
N LYS A 84 -11.05 5.94 2.68
CA LYS A 84 -9.82 6.12 1.87
C LYS A 84 -8.56 5.94 2.71
N GLY A 85 -7.60 5.15 2.22
CA GLY A 85 -6.30 4.99 2.85
C GLY A 85 -5.50 6.29 2.87
N GLU A 86 -5.68 7.13 1.85
CA GLU A 86 -4.96 8.39 1.69
C GLU A 86 -5.91 9.57 1.43
N ARG A 87 -5.56 10.75 1.93
CA ARG A 87 -6.28 12.00 1.66
C ARG A 87 -5.69 12.66 0.41
N VAL A 88 -6.52 12.85 -0.60
CA VAL A 88 -6.12 13.45 -1.89
C VAL A 88 -6.34 14.94 -1.85
N ALA A 89 -5.28 15.73 -2.06
CA ALA A 89 -5.32 17.19 -1.96
C ALA A 89 -6.39 17.83 -2.85
N ALA A 90 -6.52 17.37 -4.10
CA ALA A 90 -7.51 17.90 -5.04
C ALA A 90 -8.95 17.70 -4.55
N GLU A 91 -9.25 16.56 -3.94
CA GLU A 91 -10.59 16.27 -3.39
C GLU A 91 -10.87 17.08 -2.13
N PHE A 92 -9.86 17.21 -1.26
CA PHE A 92 -9.96 18.05 -0.06
C PHE A 92 -10.25 19.50 -0.44
N ILE A 93 -9.50 20.07 -1.39
CA ILE A 93 -9.69 21.44 -1.87
C ILE A 93 -11.09 21.61 -2.52
N ALA A 94 -11.56 20.63 -3.27
CA ALA A 94 -12.88 20.69 -3.89
C ALA A 94 -14.02 20.69 -2.85
N THR A 95 -13.82 20.04 -1.71
CA THR A 95 -14.81 19.93 -0.63
C THR A 95 -14.70 21.06 0.41
N HIS A 96 -13.52 21.67 0.51
CA HIS A 96 -13.20 22.76 1.44
C HIS A 96 -12.47 23.90 0.70
N PRO A 97 -13.14 24.60 -0.25
CA PRO A 97 -12.48 25.60 -1.12
C PRO A 97 -11.91 26.80 -0.36
N GLU A 98 -12.41 27.08 0.83
CA GLU A 98 -11.93 28.12 1.74
C GLU A 98 -10.76 27.67 2.63
N ALA A 99 -10.49 26.36 2.69
CA ALA A 99 -9.44 25.82 3.53
C ALA A 99 -8.06 26.01 2.88
N GLY A 100 -7.10 26.48 3.67
CA GLY A 100 -5.72 26.62 3.24
C GLY A 100 -4.99 25.27 3.17
N VAL A 101 -3.81 25.28 2.56
CA VAL A 101 -2.91 24.11 2.45
C VAL A 101 -2.62 23.47 3.82
N GLU A 102 -2.54 24.28 4.87
CA GLU A 102 -2.33 23.80 6.24
C GLU A 102 -3.46 22.87 6.73
N ALA A 103 -4.72 23.20 6.42
CA ALA A 103 -5.85 22.38 6.82
C ALA A 103 -5.83 21.01 6.12
N PHE A 104 -5.41 20.97 4.85
CA PHE A 104 -5.19 19.71 4.14
C PHE A 104 -4.11 18.86 4.82
N TYR A 105 -2.96 19.45 5.16
CA TYR A 105 -1.90 18.70 5.84
C TYR A 105 -2.34 18.17 7.21
N GLN A 106 -3.14 18.93 7.95
CA GLN A 106 -3.70 18.47 9.22
C GLN A 106 -4.63 17.26 9.03
N ASP A 107 -5.54 17.29 8.04
CA ASP A 107 -6.42 16.16 7.70
C ASP A 107 -5.61 14.93 7.22
N TYR A 108 -4.62 15.15 6.35
CA TYR A 108 -3.72 14.10 5.88
C TYR A 108 -2.95 13.45 7.03
N VAL A 109 -2.33 14.23 7.91
CA VAL A 109 -1.56 13.72 9.07
C VAL A 109 -2.48 13.01 10.05
N ALA A 110 -3.68 13.53 10.30
CA ALA A 110 -4.67 12.87 11.16
C ALA A 110 -5.01 11.47 10.62
N ARG A 111 -5.24 11.34 9.31
CA ARG A 111 -5.50 10.05 8.67
C ARG A 111 -4.31 9.09 8.76
N VAL A 112 -3.09 9.57 8.50
CA VAL A 112 -1.87 8.77 8.63
C VAL A 112 -1.69 8.27 10.08
N ASN A 113 -1.92 9.12 11.07
CA ASN A 113 -1.82 8.74 12.49
C ASN A 113 -2.85 7.68 12.87
N GLU A 114 -4.11 7.85 12.44
CA GLU A 114 -5.17 6.88 12.68
C GLU A 114 -4.81 5.47 12.16
N ILE A 115 -4.30 5.39 10.93
CA ILE A 115 -3.88 4.11 10.33
C ILE A 115 -2.65 3.57 11.07
N THR A 116 -1.71 4.44 11.43
CA THR A 116 -0.50 4.08 12.17
C THR A 116 -0.83 3.39 13.49
N GLU A 117 -1.77 3.93 14.26
CA GLU A 117 -2.21 3.38 15.54
C GLU A 117 -2.80 1.97 15.40
N LYS A 118 -3.52 1.73 14.30
CA LYS A 118 -4.19 0.46 14.03
C LYS A 118 -3.25 -0.60 13.44
N VAL A 119 -2.27 -0.19 12.63
CA VAL A 119 -1.40 -1.11 11.88
C VAL A 119 -0.12 -1.46 12.64
N ILE A 120 0.59 -0.49 13.25
CA ILE A 120 1.87 -0.80 13.89
C ILE A 120 1.65 -1.72 15.11
N GLY A 121 2.40 -2.81 15.15
CA GLY A 121 2.29 -3.87 16.15
C GLY A 121 1.16 -4.88 15.88
N SER A 122 0.33 -4.66 14.85
CA SER A 122 -0.67 -5.64 14.40
C SER A 122 -0.01 -6.84 13.71
N LYS A 123 -0.75 -7.92 13.53
CA LYS A 123 -0.37 -9.07 12.70
C LYS A 123 -1.27 -9.16 11.48
N ILE A 124 -0.71 -9.53 10.32
CA ILE A 124 -1.55 -9.91 9.18
C ILE A 124 -2.14 -11.28 9.47
N VAL A 125 -3.45 -11.38 9.65
CA VAL A 125 -4.11 -12.66 10.00
C VAL A 125 -4.80 -13.32 8.80
N GLU A 126 -5.08 -12.55 7.76
CA GLU A 126 -5.66 -13.03 6.52
C GLU A 126 -5.18 -12.18 5.35
N ALA A 127 -4.98 -12.81 4.20
CA ALA A 127 -4.67 -12.13 2.95
C ALA A 127 -5.39 -12.85 1.80
N ASP A 128 -6.15 -12.09 1.03
CA ASP A 128 -6.92 -12.54 -0.13
C ASP A 128 -6.59 -11.61 -1.30
N ILE A 129 -5.70 -12.08 -2.18
CA ILE A 129 -5.21 -11.34 -3.33
C ILE A 129 -5.58 -12.13 -4.58
N THR A 130 -6.34 -11.50 -5.47
CA THR A 130 -6.76 -12.07 -6.75
C THR A 130 -6.20 -11.23 -7.88
N GLU A 131 -6.56 -11.49 -9.13
CA GLU A 131 -6.20 -10.59 -10.23
C GLU A 131 -6.91 -9.23 -10.12
N ALA A 132 -8.11 -9.18 -9.52
CA ALA A 132 -8.97 -7.99 -9.57
C ALA A 132 -9.05 -7.22 -8.25
N SER A 133 -8.65 -7.82 -7.13
CA SER A 133 -8.76 -7.21 -5.81
C SER A 133 -7.66 -7.67 -4.86
N SER A 134 -7.41 -6.86 -3.84
CA SER A 134 -6.53 -7.19 -2.72
C SER A 134 -7.26 -6.93 -1.41
N ARG A 135 -7.17 -7.85 -0.45
CA ARG A 135 -7.63 -7.65 0.94
C ARG A 135 -6.61 -8.20 1.90
N LEU A 136 -6.20 -7.39 2.87
CA LEU A 136 -5.38 -7.80 4.02
C LEU A 136 -6.15 -7.49 5.31
N LEU A 137 -6.18 -8.45 6.24
CA LEU A 137 -6.73 -8.25 7.58
C LEU A 137 -5.59 -8.16 8.59
N PHE A 138 -5.61 -7.11 9.39
CA PHE A 138 -4.67 -6.85 10.47
C PHE A 138 -5.37 -7.08 11.80
N GLU A 139 -4.78 -7.87 12.69
CA GLU A 139 -5.27 -8.04 14.05
C GLU A 139 -4.36 -7.35 15.06
N LYS A 140 -4.94 -6.54 15.95
CA LYS A 140 -4.26 -5.91 17.07
C LYS A 140 -5.19 -5.91 18.27
N GLU A 141 -4.75 -6.48 19.39
CA GLU A 141 -5.50 -6.48 20.66
C GLU A 141 -6.96 -6.98 20.53
N GLY A 142 -7.19 -7.97 19.64
CA GLY A 142 -8.51 -8.54 19.36
C GLY A 142 -9.41 -7.70 18.44
N GLN A 143 -8.93 -6.55 17.96
CA GLN A 143 -9.57 -5.77 16.90
C GLN A 143 -9.02 -6.18 15.54
N VAL A 144 -9.89 -6.22 14.53
CA VAL A 144 -9.53 -6.53 13.15
C VAL A 144 -9.74 -5.29 12.29
N HIS A 145 -8.70 -4.92 11.56
CA HIS A 145 -8.69 -3.81 10.60
C HIS A 145 -8.49 -4.35 9.20
N ARG A 146 -9.08 -3.69 8.21
CA ARG A 146 -9.09 -4.16 6.82
C ARG A 146 -8.43 -3.14 5.89
N LEU A 147 -7.40 -3.56 5.17
CA LEU A 147 -6.90 -2.86 3.99
C LEU A 147 -7.40 -3.56 2.74
N GLU A 148 -7.93 -2.81 1.78
CA GLU A 148 -8.41 -3.39 0.54
C GLU A 148 -8.26 -2.49 -0.68
N ILE A 149 -8.02 -3.11 -1.83
CA ILE A 149 -8.32 -2.57 -3.15
C ILE A 149 -9.50 -3.40 -3.66
N PRO A 150 -10.73 -2.88 -3.62
CA PRO A 150 -11.90 -3.62 -4.06
C PRO A 150 -11.88 -3.78 -5.58
N LYS A 151 -12.54 -4.84 -6.08
CA LYS A 151 -12.73 -5.09 -7.51
C LYS A 151 -13.38 -3.90 -8.24
N GLU A 152 -14.32 -3.25 -7.57
CA GLU A 152 -14.96 -2.02 -8.05
C GLU A 152 -14.63 -0.90 -7.07
N PRO A 153 -13.69 0.00 -7.42
CA PRO A 153 -13.34 1.09 -6.55
C PRO A 153 -14.49 2.11 -6.45
N PRO A 154 -14.57 2.89 -5.36
CA PRO A 154 -15.63 3.87 -5.16
C PRO A 154 -15.66 4.89 -6.30
N ALA A 155 -16.82 5.51 -6.53
CA ALA A 155 -17.03 6.40 -7.68
C ALA A 155 -16.02 7.58 -7.73
N SER A 156 -15.57 8.06 -6.57
CA SER A 156 -14.53 9.09 -6.43
C SER A 156 -13.16 8.66 -6.93
N ALA A 157 -12.88 7.35 -6.93
CA ALA A 157 -11.64 6.74 -7.38
C ALA A 157 -11.61 6.44 -8.89
N ARG A 158 -12.73 6.69 -9.60
CA ARG A 158 -12.91 6.33 -11.02
C ARG A 158 -12.06 7.15 -11.99
N SER A 159 -11.33 8.17 -11.52
CA SER A 159 -10.27 8.81 -12.30
C SER A 159 -9.20 7.78 -12.72
N ARG A 160 -9.03 6.73 -11.91
CA ARG A 160 -8.26 5.55 -12.22
C ARG A 160 -9.22 4.42 -12.59
N SER A 161 -9.65 4.40 -13.85
CA SER A 161 -10.18 3.17 -14.44
C SER A 161 -9.07 2.11 -14.37
N TRP A 162 -9.18 1.17 -13.44
CA TRP A 162 -8.39 -0.05 -13.44
C TRP A 162 -8.53 -0.67 -14.84
N TRP A 163 -7.45 -0.61 -15.61
CA TRP A 163 -7.46 -1.11 -16.97
C TRP A 163 -7.58 -2.62 -16.88
N SER A 164 -8.36 -3.24 -17.78
CA SER A 164 -8.67 -4.68 -17.80
C SER A 164 -7.46 -5.63 -17.90
N GLU A 165 -6.24 -5.09 -17.90
CA GLU A 165 -4.97 -5.80 -18.04
C GLU A 165 -4.07 -5.69 -16.79
N GLU A 166 -4.48 -4.95 -15.74
CA GLU A 166 -3.69 -4.82 -14.51
C GLU A 166 -4.10 -5.87 -13.47
N SER A 167 -3.14 -6.69 -13.01
CA SER A 167 -3.36 -7.74 -12.02
C SER A 167 -2.91 -7.31 -10.62
N GLN A 168 -3.80 -7.45 -9.64
CA GLN A 168 -3.49 -7.26 -8.23
C GLN A 168 -2.51 -8.31 -7.68
N LEU A 169 -2.34 -9.46 -8.34
CA LEU A 169 -1.29 -10.43 -8.00
C LEU A 169 0.11 -9.84 -8.22
N ASP A 170 0.27 -9.01 -9.25
CA ASP A 170 1.56 -8.41 -9.63
C ASP A 170 1.86 -7.13 -8.84
N ALA A 171 0.87 -6.61 -8.09
CA ALA A 171 0.93 -5.35 -7.38
C ALA A 171 1.63 -5.44 -6.02
N TRP A 172 1.76 -6.64 -5.45
CA TRP A 172 2.37 -6.83 -4.13
C TRP A 172 3.74 -7.48 -4.25
N VAL A 173 4.73 -6.83 -3.69
CA VAL A 173 6.12 -7.29 -3.73
C VAL A 173 6.76 -7.32 -2.35
N LEU A 174 7.82 -8.12 -2.25
CA LEU A 174 8.65 -8.30 -1.08
C LEU A 174 10.04 -7.75 -1.35
N SER A 175 10.52 -6.85 -0.48
CA SER A 175 11.87 -6.28 -0.57
C SER A 175 12.57 -6.30 0.78
N LYS A 176 13.84 -6.69 0.83
CA LYS A 176 14.61 -6.67 2.09
C LYS A 176 14.82 -5.23 2.60
N GLU A 177 15.10 -4.34 1.65
CA GLU A 177 15.35 -2.93 1.88
C GLU A 177 14.09 -2.10 1.64
N ASN A 178 14.07 -0.85 2.10
CA ASN A 178 12.99 0.10 1.82
C ASN A 178 13.07 0.71 0.40
N GLU A 179 13.76 0.02 -0.52
CA GLU A 179 14.06 0.48 -1.86
C GLU A 179 13.26 -0.33 -2.89
N ILE A 180 12.55 0.39 -3.76
CA ILE A 180 11.93 -0.11 -4.99
C ILE A 180 12.26 0.90 -6.08
N TRP A 181 12.75 0.42 -7.21
CA TRP A 181 12.81 1.20 -8.45
C TRP A 181 11.86 0.60 -9.49
N ALA A 182 11.43 1.47 -10.39
CA ALA A 182 10.39 1.25 -11.36
C ALA A 182 10.78 1.94 -12.67
#